data_AF-A0A5A5TAG9-F1
#
_entry.id   AF-A0A5A5TAG9-F1
#
_cell.length_a   1.000
_cell.length_b   1.000
_cell.length_c   1.000
_cell.angle_alpha   90.00
_cell.angle_beta   90.00
_cell.angle_gamma   90.00
#
_symmetry.space_group_name_H-M   'P 1'
#
loop_
_entity.id
_entity.type
_entity.pdbx_description
1 polymer ?
#
loop_
_entity_poly.entity_id
_entity_poly.type
_entity_poly.pdbx_seq_one_letter_code
_entity_poly.pdbx_strand_id
1 'polypeptide(L)'
;MTSMNQSHSNRAASVPGGATNTVGMLNRQTAPLNNPSVITPKFVPTLTEEDAVAQARLLKALADPTRLRILSLLSRHEGEVCVFEIVESFTLEQPTISHHLRILRDAGLVDCRKKGLWAYYYVRRDALNRARDVIDGLA
;
A
#
# COMPACT_ATOMS: atom_id res chain seq x y z
N MET A 1 -49.79 -9.31 45.24
CA MET A 1 -49.95 -8.65 43.92
C MET A 1 -49.28 -9.55 42.88
N THR A 2 -50.03 -10.56 42.45
CA THR A 2 -49.56 -11.61 41.53
C THR A 2 -50.07 -11.25 40.15
N SER A 3 -49.18 -10.85 39.24
CA SER A 3 -49.55 -10.44 37.88
C SER A 3 -49.73 -11.66 37.00
N MET A 4 -50.99 -11.92 36.66
CA MET A 4 -51.44 -12.62 35.45
C MET A 4 -51.44 -11.63 34.28
N ASN A 5 -51.05 -12.09 33.08
CA ASN A 5 -51.67 -11.87 31.74
C ASN A 5 -50.57 -11.92 30.67
N GLN A 6 -50.28 -13.06 30.04
CA GLN A 6 -50.92 -13.64 28.84
C GLN A 6 -50.96 -12.74 27.57
N SER A 7 -50.44 -13.39 26.50
CA SER A 7 -50.81 -13.40 25.07
C SER A 7 -50.35 -12.31 24.08
N HIS A 8 -49.55 -12.84 23.13
CA HIS A 8 -49.48 -12.58 21.68
C HIS A 8 -48.72 -11.35 21.15
N SER A 9 -47.61 -11.58 20.44
CA SER A 9 -47.59 -11.50 18.97
C SER A 9 -46.21 -11.87 18.36
N ASN A 10 -46.23 -12.88 17.49
CA ASN A 10 -45.32 -13.21 16.37
C ASN A 10 -44.03 -12.40 16.14
N ARG A 11 -42.87 -13.10 16.14
CA ARG A 11 -41.86 -13.06 15.05
C ARG A 11 -40.71 -14.05 15.32
N ALA A 12 -40.54 -15.06 14.46
CA ALA A 12 -39.23 -15.62 14.04
C ALA A 12 -39.44 -16.90 13.22
N ALA A 13 -39.88 -16.72 11.97
CA ALA A 13 -39.61 -17.72 10.94
C ALA A 13 -38.10 -17.70 10.66
N SER A 14 -37.40 -18.74 11.11
CA SER A 14 -36.02 -18.98 10.71
C SER A 14 -36.02 -19.73 9.39
N VAL A 15 -35.79 -19.00 8.30
CA VAL A 15 -35.22 -19.56 7.07
C VAL A 15 -34.05 -18.66 6.69
N PRO A 16 -32.85 -19.24 6.60
CA PRO A 16 -31.95 -18.93 5.49
C PRO A 16 -31.64 -20.27 4.80
N GLY A 17 -31.98 -20.47 3.53
CA GLY A 17 -31.66 -19.58 2.44
C GLY A 17 -30.43 -20.14 1.74
N GLY A 18 -30.69 -20.94 0.70
CA GLY A 18 -29.84 -21.09 -0.48
C GLY A 18 -28.40 -21.53 -0.25
N ALA A 19 -28.16 -22.83 -0.48
CA ALA A 19 -26.93 -23.26 -1.13
C ALA A 19 -26.71 -22.49 -2.47
N THR A 20 -25.46 -22.48 -2.95
CA THR A 20 -24.88 -21.79 -4.13
C THR A 20 -24.14 -20.49 -3.73
N ASN A 21 -22.84 -20.27 -3.98
CA ASN A 21 -21.98 -20.76 -5.05
C ASN A 21 -20.52 -20.98 -4.62
N THR A 22 -19.97 -22.02 -5.23
CA THR A 22 -18.59 -22.47 -5.31
C THR A 22 -17.70 -21.46 -6.05
N VAL A 23 -16.58 -21.05 -5.47
CA VAL A 23 -15.32 -20.79 -6.18
C VAL A 23 -14.27 -21.55 -5.37
N GLY A 24 -14.09 -22.84 -5.59
CA GLY A 24 -13.41 -23.33 -6.78
C GLY A 24 -11.92 -23.36 -6.46
N MET A 25 -11.52 -24.33 -5.63
CA MET A 25 -10.12 -24.68 -5.42
C MET A 25 -9.48 -24.84 -6.79
N LEU A 26 -8.38 -24.14 -7.07
CA LEU A 26 -7.55 -24.42 -8.23
C LEU A 26 -6.84 -25.76 -7.97
N ASN A 27 -7.59 -26.83 -8.20
CA ASN A 27 -7.09 -28.18 -8.31
C ASN A 27 -6.15 -28.18 -9.52
N ARG A 28 -4.84 -28.21 -9.26
CA ARG A 28 -3.84 -28.48 -10.30
C ARG A 28 -3.97 -29.96 -10.64
N GLN A 29 -5.00 -30.31 -11.42
CA GLN A 29 -5.24 -31.65 -11.92
C GLN A 29 -3.97 -32.09 -12.68
N THR A 30 -3.25 -33.08 -12.16
CA THR A 30 -2.15 -33.73 -12.87
C THR A 30 -2.72 -34.55 -14.01
N ALA A 31 -2.84 -33.94 -15.18
CA ALA A 31 -3.18 -34.64 -16.41
C ALA A 31 -1.99 -35.55 -16.80
N PRO A 32 -2.21 -36.84 -17.13
CA PRO A 32 -1.15 -37.67 -17.71
C PRO A 32 -1.08 -37.33 -19.20
N LEU A 33 -0.15 -36.47 -19.61
CA LEU A 33 0.01 -36.10 -21.01
C LEU A 33 1.34 -36.61 -21.56
N ASN A 34 1.30 -37.76 -22.22
CA ASN A 34 2.23 -38.06 -23.32
C ASN A 34 1.86 -37.15 -24.50
N ASN A 35 2.23 -35.87 -24.41
CA ASN A 35 2.08 -34.90 -25.50
C ASN A 35 3.42 -34.15 -25.67
N PRO A 36 4.13 -34.30 -26.80
CA PRO A 36 5.47 -33.74 -26.99
C PRO A 36 5.53 -32.22 -27.17
N SER A 37 4.51 -31.48 -26.73
CA SER A 37 4.44 -30.02 -26.87
C SER A 37 3.98 -29.34 -25.58
N VAL A 38 4.53 -29.74 -24.43
CA VAL A 38 4.54 -28.88 -23.25
C VAL A 38 5.46 -27.70 -23.56
N ILE A 39 4.88 -26.53 -23.85
CA ILE A 39 5.64 -25.30 -24.06
C ILE A 39 6.20 -24.87 -22.71
N THR A 40 7.45 -25.24 -22.41
CA THR A 40 8.16 -24.71 -21.25
C THR A 40 8.65 -23.30 -21.58
N PRO A 41 8.34 -22.29 -20.75
CA PRO A 41 8.83 -20.94 -20.99
C PRO A 41 10.36 -20.92 -20.91
N LYS A 42 11.00 -20.43 -21.97
CA LYS A 42 12.46 -20.24 -22.02
C LYS A 42 12.97 -19.20 -21.02
N PHE A 43 12.10 -18.28 -20.62
CA PHE A 43 12.42 -17.17 -19.72
C PHE A 43 11.42 -17.15 -18.58
N VAL A 44 11.93 -17.06 -17.36
CA VAL A 44 11.14 -16.91 -16.14
C VAL A 44 11.62 -15.66 -15.40
N PRO A 45 10.71 -14.85 -14.84
CA PRO A 45 11.11 -13.74 -13.97
C PRO A 45 11.91 -14.27 -12.78
N THR A 46 13.03 -13.62 -12.47
CA THR A 46 13.83 -13.94 -11.27
C THR A 46 13.24 -13.29 -10.02
N LEU A 47 12.52 -12.18 -10.18
CA LEU A 47 11.83 -11.48 -9.11
C LEU A 47 10.50 -12.17 -8.78
N THR A 48 10.23 -12.41 -7.51
CA THR A 48 8.94 -12.95 -7.07
C THR A 48 7.83 -11.93 -7.27
N GLU A 49 6.57 -12.39 -7.39
CA GLU A 49 5.43 -11.46 -7.52
C GLU A 49 5.28 -10.55 -6.29
N GLU A 50 5.52 -11.08 -5.09
CA GLU A 50 5.46 -10.32 -3.85
C GLU A 50 6.50 -9.20 -3.82
N ASP A 51 7.75 -9.53 -4.16
CA ASP A 51 8.83 -8.54 -4.23
C ASP A 51 8.56 -7.51 -5.32
N ALA A 52 8.07 -7.94 -6.48
CA ALA A 52 7.71 -7.03 -7.58
C ALA A 52 6.63 -6.02 -7.16
N VAL A 53 5.60 -6.45 -6.44
CA VAL A 53 4.56 -5.56 -5.91
C VAL A 53 5.14 -4.59 -4.87
N ALA A 54 6.00 -5.07 -3.97
CA ALA A 54 6.63 -4.23 -2.95
C ALA A 54 7.54 -3.16 -3.56
N GLN A 55 8.40 -3.55 -4.50
CA GLN A 55 9.30 -2.64 -5.22
C GLN A 55 8.52 -1.65 -6.08
N ALA A 56 7.48 -2.09 -6.78
CA ALA A 56 6.62 -1.22 -7.57
C ALA A 56 5.93 -0.16 -6.71
N ARG A 57 5.46 -0.49 -5.50
CA ARG A 57 4.87 0.48 -4.57
C ARG A 57 5.87 1.57 -4.17
N LEU A 58 7.12 1.18 -3.86
CA LEU A 58 8.19 2.11 -3.52
C LEU A 58 8.50 3.05 -4.69
N LEU A 59 8.73 2.50 -5.87
CA LEU A 59 9.04 3.28 -7.08
C LEU A 59 7.85 4.16 -7.50
N LYS A 60 6.61 3.70 -7.33
CA LYS A 60 5.41 4.49 -7.63
C LYS A 60 5.30 5.73 -6.72
N ALA A 61 5.72 5.61 -5.46
CA ALA A 61 5.79 6.76 -4.56
C ALA A 61 6.87 7.76 -4.98
N LEU A 62 7.93 7.34 -5.68
CA LEU A 62 8.92 8.23 -6.28
C LEU A 62 8.47 8.83 -7.62
N ALA A 63 7.62 8.14 -8.39
CA ALA A 63 7.20 8.53 -9.73
C ALA A 63 6.16 9.68 -9.78
N ASP A 64 6.46 10.81 -9.14
CA ASP A 64 5.66 12.03 -9.17
C ASP A 64 6.53 13.28 -8.98
N PRO A 65 6.34 14.32 -9.80
CA PRO A 65 7.18 15.51 -9.77
C PRO A 65 7.16 16.24 -8.42
N THR A 66 6.00 16.37 -7.79
CA THR A 66 5.87 17.08 -6.50
C THR A 66 6.56 16.29 -5.40
N ARG A 67 6.38 14.96 -5.36
CA ARG A 67 7.03 14.09 -4.38
C ARG A 67 8.55 14.09 -4.52
N LEU A 68 9.09 14.06 -5.75
CA LEU A 68 10.53 14.20 -5.97
C LEU A 68 11.07 15.55 -5.50
N ARG A 69 10.33 16.64 -5.72
CA ARG A 69 10.71 17.96 -5.22
C ARG A 69 10.69 18.04 -3.70
N ILE A 70 9.69 17.44 -3.04
CA ILE A 70 9.63 17.32 -1.57
C ILE A 70 10.84 16.53 -1.05
N LEU A 71 11.13 15.36 -1.64
CA LEU A 71 12.28 14.55 -1.23
C LEU A 71 13.61 15.30 -1.46
N SER A 72 13.75 16.01 -2.57
CA SER A 72 14.92 16.84 -2.86
C SER A 72 15.10 17.93 -1.81
N LEU A 73 14.03 18.66 -1.46
CA LEU A 73 14.02 19.64 -0.37
C LEU A 73 14.49 18.99 0.94
N LEU A 74 13.82 17.93 1.38
CA LEU A 74 14.12 17.26 2.65
C LEU A 74 15.53 16.62 2.68
N SER A 75 16.06 16.16 1.54
CA SER A 75 17.38 15.52 1.46
C SER A 75 18.55 16.49 1.59
N ARG A 76 18.35 17.77 1.23
CA ARG A 76 19.38 18.81 1.26
C ARG A 76 19.56 19.45 2.63
N HIS A 77 18.59 19.27 3.52
CA HIS A 77 18.66 19.73 4.90
C HIS A 77 19.06 18.56 5.79
N GLU A 78 20.10 18.73 6.63
CA GLU A 78 20.61 17.65 7.50
C GLU A 78 19.67 17.28 8.68
N GLY A 79 18.43 17.76 8.66
CA GLY A 79 17.48 17.61 9.76
C GLY A 79 16.02 17.48 9.32
N GLU A 80 15.12 17.77 10.25
CA GLU A 80 13.68 17.69 10.03
C GLU A 80 13.13 19.08 9.65
N VAL A 81 12.31 19.16 8.60
CA VAL A 81 11.72 20.41 8.10
C VAL A 81 10.26 20.51 8.55
N CYS A 82 9.84 21.68 9.03
CA CYS A 82 8.46 21.89 9.47
C CYS A 82 7.49 21.78 8.28
N VAL A 83 6.31 21.21 8.49
CA VAL A 83 5.27 21.12 7.46
C VAL A 83 4.91 22.48 6.86
N PHE A 84 4.96 23.55 7.65
CA PHE A 84 4.69 24.91 7.17
C PHE A 84 5.75 25.37 6.16
N GLU A 85 7.03 25.20 6.48
CA GLU A 85 8.15 25.53 5.59
C GLU A 85 8.11 24.69 4.30
N ILE A 86 7.69 23.42 4.39
CA ILE A 86 7.46 22.59 3.21
C ILE A 86 6.35 23.21 2.36
N VAL A 87 5.21 23.58 2.92
CA VAL A 87 4.10 24.17 2.14
C VAL A 87 4.51 25.49 1.47
N GLU A 88 5.22 26.36 2.18
CA GLU A 88 5.71 27.65 1.64
C GLU A 88 6.69 27.48 0.46
N SER A 89 7.36 26.33 0.35
CA SER A 89 8.27 26.03 -0.74
C SER A 89 7.57 25.67 -2.07
N PHE A 90 6.23 25.61 -2.09
CA PHE A 90 5.44 25.21 -3.25
C PHE A 90 4.29 26.20 -3.51
N THR A 91 3.86 26.27 -4.76
CA THR A 91 2.66 27.01 -5.18
C THR A 91 1.38 26.18 -5.00
N LEU A 92 1.39 25.22 -4.07
CA LEU A 92 0.32 24.25 -3.87
C LEU A 92 -0.30 24.44 -2.49
N GLU A 93 -1.61 24.23 -2.42
CA GLU A 93 -2.34 24.28 -1.16
C GLU A 93 -1.89 23.18 -0.17
N GLN A 94 -1.96 23.49 1.12
CA GLN A 94 -1.58 22.58 2.20
C GLN A 94 -2.23 21.17 2.12
N PRO A 95 -3.52 21.00 1.77
CA PRO A 95 -4.12 19.66 1.64
C PRO A 95 -3.42 18.79 0.60
N THR A 96 -2.96 19.41 -0.50
CA THR A 96 -2.23 18.73 -1.58
C THR A 96 -0.86 18.27 -1.11
N ILE A 97 -0.11 19.14 -0.44
CA ILE A 97 1.20 18.79 0.13
C ILE A 97 1.06 17.71 1.20
N SER A 98 0.03 17.81 2.05
CA SER A 98 -0.25 16.81 3.09
C SER A 98 -0.60 15.44 2.48
N HIS A 99 -1.31 15.41 1.35
CA HIS A 99 -1.58 14.18 0.62
C HIS A 99 -0.30 13.55 0.08
N HIS A 100 0.60 14.34 -0.52
CA HIS A 100 1.89 13.85 -1.00
C HIS A 100 2.78 13.32 0.15
N LEU A 101 2.84 14.03 1.28
CA LEU A 101 3.58 13.60 2.46
C LEU A 101 3.04 12.29 3.05
N ARG A 102 1.72 12.09 3.05
CA ARG A 102 1.10 10.83 3.44
C ARG A 102 1.52 9.68 2.51
N ILE A 103 1.46 9.86 1.18
CA ILE A 103 1.90 8.83 0.22
C ILE A 103 3.38 8.46 0.45
N LEU A 104 4.24 9.47 0.63
CA LEU A 104 5.67 9.24 0.90
C LEU A 104 5.89 8.50 2.22
N ARG A 105 5.11 8.81 3.26
CA ARG A 105 5.19 8.16 4.57
C ARG A 105 4.68 6.72 4.51
N ASP A 106 3.57 6.48 3.82
CA ASP A 106 2.99 5.15 3.64
C ASP A 106 3.94 4.23 2.82
N ALA A 107 4.75 4.81 1.93
CA ALA A 107 5.84 4.12 1.23
C ALA A 107 7.14 4.00 2.04
N GLY A 108 7.19 4.57 3.25
CA GLY A 108 8.36 4.56 4.13
C GLY A 108 9.54 5.42 3.67
N LEU A 109 9.34 6.32 2.70
CA LEU A 109 10.38 7.21 2.15
C LEU A 109 10.67 8.41 3.06
N VAL A 110 9.65 8.85 3.79
CA VAL A 110 9.76 9.93 4.78
C VAL A 110 9.12 9.47 6.08
N ASP A 111 9.48 10.16 7.15
CA ASP A 111 8.86 9.98 8.45
C ASP A 111 8.65 11.36 9.09
N CYS A 112 7.89 11.43 10.18
CA CYS A 112 7.60 12.69 10.84
C CYS A 112 7.68 12.60 12.36
N ARG A 113 8.18 13.66 13.00
CA ARG A 113 8.10 13.86 14.45
C ARG A 113 7.20 15.04 14.77
N LYS A 114 6.36 14.88 15.79
CA LYS A 114 5.60 16.00 16.34
C LYS A 114 6.43 16.71 17.40
N LYS A 115 6.54 18.02 17.31
CA LYS A 115 7.12 18.89 18.33
C LYS A 115 6.09 19.97 18.66
N GLY A 116 5.42 19.81 19.80
CA GLY A 116 4.26 20.63 20.16
C GLY A 116 3.12 20.45 19.16
N LEU A 117 2.65 21.56 18.57
CA LEU A 117 1.57 21.57 17.60
C LEU A 117 2.02 21.25 16.16
N TRP A 118 3.34 21.25 15.92
CA TRP A 118 3.90 21.18 14.57
C TRP A 118 4.44 19.79 14.23
N ALA A 119 4.29 19.40 12.97
CA ALA A 119 4.87 18.18 12.42
C ALA A 119 6.11 18.52 11.60
N TYR A 120 7.21 17.82 11.88
CA TYR A 120 8.49 17.96 11.18
C TYR A 120 8.77 16.68 10.40
N TYR A 121 9.07 16.82 9.11
CA TYR A 121 9.32 15.69 8.20
C TYR A 121 10.80 15.55 7.88
N TYR A 122 11.24 14.31 7.68
CA TYR A 122 12.61 13.98 7.31
C TYR A 122 12.64 12.75 6.41
N VAL A 123 13.69 12.63 5.60
CA VAL A 123 13.90 11.49 4.70
C VAL A 123 14.40 10.28 5.48
N ARG A 124 13.86 9.10 5.16
CA ARG A 124 14.39 7.81 5.61
C ARG A 124 15.45 7.33 4.61
N ARG A 125 16.72 7.60 4.89
CA ARG A 125 17.84 7.28 3.98
C ARG A 125 17.88 5.79 3.59
N ASP A 126 17.58 4.89 4.51
CA ASP A 126 17.51 3.45 4.22
C ASP A 126 16.47 3.11 3.14
N ALA A 127 15.36 3.85 3.08
CA ALA A 127 14.33 3.62 2.06
C ALA A 127 14.77 4.11 0.68
N LEU A 128 15.53 5.20 0.61
CA LEU A 128 16.15 5.66 -0.64
C LEU A 128 17.22 4.68 -1.12
N ASN A 129 18.03 4.13 -0.20
CA ASN A 129 19.01 3.10 -0.53
C ASN A 129 18.32 1.86 -1.12
N ARG A 130 17.22 1.38 -0.51
CA ARG A 130 16.42 0.29 -1.11
C ARG A 130 15.93 0.60 -2.52
N ALA A 131 15.48 1.83 -2.76
CA ALA A 131 15.02 2.22 -4.10
C ALA A 131 16.16 2.21 -5.13
N ARG A 132 17.36 2.61 -4.71
CA ARG A 132 18.59 2.51 -5.51
C ARG A 132 18.93 1.04 -5.76
N ASP A 133 18.96 0.20 -4.74
CA ASP A 133 19.32 -1.22 -4.87
C ASP A 133 18.41 -1.96 -5.86
N VAL A 134 17.12 -1.60 -5.89
CA VAL A 134 16.16 -2.10 -6.90
C VAL A 134 16.58 -1.74 -8.31
N ILE A 135 17.02 -0.50 -8.54
CA ILE A 135 17.45 -0.04 -9.86
C ILE A 135 18.80 -0.66 -10.24
N ASP A 136 19.74 -0.70 -9.29
CA ASP A 136 21.07 -1.29 -9.48
C ASP A 136 20.96 -2.79 -9.81
N GLY A 137 19.96 -3.50 -9.26
CA GLY A 137 19.69 -4.91 -9.59
C GLY A 137 19.10 -5.16 -10.98
N LEU A 138 18.75 -4.13 -11.74
CA LEU A 138 18.22 -4.22 -13.11
C LEU A 138 19.26 -3.87 -14.19
N ALA A 139 20.42 -3.33 -13.81
CA ALA A 139 21.50 -2.90 -14.70
C ALA A 139 22.58 -3.98 -14.87
#